data_AF-A0A834ZWM0-F1
#
_entry.id   AF-A0A834ZWM0-F1
#
_cell.length_a   1.000
_cell.length_b   1.000
_cell.length_c   1.000
_cell.angle_alpha   90.00
_cell.angle_beta   90.00
_cell.angle_gamma   90.00
#
_symmetry.space_group_name_H-M   'P 1'
#
loop_
_entity.id
_entity.type
_entity.pdbx_description
1 polymer ?
#
loop_
_entity_poly.entity_id
_entity_poly.type
_entity_poly.pdbx_seq_one_letter_code
_entity_poly.pdbx_strand_id
1 'polypeptide(L)'
;MFLFRSVVHGTFKFVFAYSTIRKRKHHSDDTKIAIYLELLARTDPPRLRLGVVKQVAVKFGVPERVVKRIWRNGQDAGGISGVKNKLSNCGHKRVEIDPEAIKNIPLRQRTTFQDLAYALGLKKTTLYKRYKENYFRRHTNDLKFSLTEDNKKAWVRYCLSMLQALYGSSETSGPSFKEMYNIIYIDEKWFYRTRRNQKYYLANDEERPHREVKSKNFI
;
A
#
# COMPACT_ATOMS: atom_id res chain seq x y z
N MET A 1 18.53 -21.07 -31.42
CA MET A 1 17.83 -22.21 -32.07
C MET A 1 18.71 -22.63 -33.23
N PHE A 2 19.50 -23.69 -33.08
CA PHE A 2 20.39 -24.18 -34.14
C PHE A 2 19.90 -25.56 -34.57
N LEU A 3 19.52 -25.68 -35.85
CA LEU A 3 19.13 -26.93 -36.49
C LEU A 3 20.37 -27.52 -37.16
N PHE A 4 20.91 -28.60 -36.62
CA PHE A 4 21.85 -29.44 -37.38
C PHE A 4 21.04 -30.50 -38.13
N ARG A 5 21.18 -30.54 -39.45
CA ARG A 5 20.66 -31.59 -40.32
C ARG A 5 21.68 -32.72 -40.39
N SER A 6 21.27 -33.92 -40.02
CA SER A 6 21.96 -35.17 -40.34
C SER A 6 20.91 -36.11 -40.96
N VAL A 7 21.17 -36.60 -42.17
CA VAL A 7 20.28 -37.49 -42.92
C VAL A 7 20.97 -38.85 -43.02
N VAL A 8 20.48 -39.83 -42.25
CA VAL A 8 20.78 -41.25 -42.46
C VAL A 8 19.53 -42.05 -42.09
N HIS A 9 18.86 -42.57 -43.13
CA HIS A 9 17.86 -43.66 -43.12
C HIS A 9 16.58 -43.48 -42.26
N GLY A 10 15.52 -43.01 -42.92
CA GLY A 10 14.23 -43.74 -42.94
C GLY A 10 13.31 -43.69 -41.71
N THR A 11 13.65 -43.02 -40.60
CA THR A 11 12.65 -42.63 -39.58
C THR A 11 12.99 -41.25 -39.02
N PHE A 12 12.13 -40.26 -39.26
CA PHE A 12 12.21 -38.94 -38.62
C PHE A 12 11.82 -39.07 -37.14
N LYS A 13 12.77 -39.46 -36.29
CA LYS A 13 12.64 -39.23 -34.85
C LYS A 13 13.02 -37.79 -34.55
N PHE A 14 12.02 -36.92 -34.41
CA PHE A 14 12.20 -35.64 -33.74
C PHE A 14 12.56 -35.91 -32.27
N VAL A 15 13.85 -36.04 -31.97
CA VAL A 15 14.33 -36.02 -30.59
C VAL A 15 14.32 -34.56 -30.16
N PHE A 16 13.21 -34.13 -29.55
CA PHE A 16 13.16 -32.89 -28.81
C PHE A 16 14.12 -33.02 -27.61
N ALA A 17 15.35 -32.53 -27.77
CA ALA A 17 16.24 -32.31 -26.65
C ALA A 17 15.67 -31.14 -25.82
N TYR A 18 14.76 -31.45 -24.90
CA TYR A 18 14.34 -30.51 -23.88
C TYR A 18 15.59 -30.13 -23.07
N SER A 19 16.13 -28.93 -23.29
CA SER A 19 17.12 -28.37 -22.38
C SER A 19 16.44 -28.16 -21.03
N THR A 20 16.60 -29.13 -20.13
CA THR A 20 16.11 -29.02 -18.76
C THR A 20 16.86 -27.87 -18.11
N ILE A 21 16.21 -26.72 -18.01
CA ILE A 21 16.74 -25.58 -17.26
C ILE A 21 16.92 -26.07 -15.82
N ARG A 22 18.17 -26.36 -15.43
CA ARG A 22 18.50 -26.86 -14.09
C ARG A 22 18.22 -25.74 -13.07
N LYS A 23 17.00 -25.70 -12.55
CA LYS A 23 16.64 -24.84 -11.42
C LYS A 23 17.41 -25.31 -10.18
N ARG A 24 17.96 -24.37 -9.41
CA ARG A 24 18.61 -24.69 -8.13
C ARG A 24 17.57 -25.32 -7.20
N LYS A 25 17.82 -26.55 -6.75
CA LYS A 25 16.96 -27.22 -5.77
C LYS A 25 17.24 -26.64 -4.39
N HIS A 26 16.20 -26.17 -3.71
CA HIS A 26 16.29 -25.79 -2.31
C HIS A 26 16.30 -27.06 -1.45
N HIS A 27 17.18 -27.10 -0.44
CA HIS A 27 17.27 -28.20 0.53
C HIS A 27 16.89 -27.64 1.90
N SER A 28 15.88 -28.24 2.54
CA SER A 28 15.43 -27.85 3.87
C SER A 28 16.50 -28.10 4.92
N ASP A 29 16.40 -27.42 6.06
CA ASP A 29 17.38 -27.58 7.14
C ASP A 29 17.45 -29.03 7.63
N ASP A 30 16.30 -29.69 7.81
CA ASP A 30 16.23 -31.08 8.25
C ASP A 30 16.99 -32.03 7.32
N THR A 31 16.84 -31.87 6.00
CA THR A 31 17.57 -32.69 5.02
C THR A 31 19.08 -32.49 5.12
N LYS A 32 19.52 -31.25 5.34
CA LYS A 32 20.96 -30.97 5.49
C LYS A 32 21.52 -31.46 6.82
N ILE A 33 20.74 -31.34 7.90
CA ILE A 33 21.11 -31.82 9.23
C ILE A 33 21.24 -33.35 9.19
N ALA A 34 20.27 -34.06 8.59
CA ALA A 34 20.34 -35.51 8.41
C ALA A 34 21.57 -35.95 7.61
N ILE A 35 21.90 -35.25 6.52
CA ILE A 35 23.13 -35.49 5.75
C ILE A 35 24.37 -35.28 6.63
N TYR A 36 24.40 -34.22 7.43
CA TYR A 36 25.54 -33.90 8.27
C TYR A 36 25.75 -34.93 9.40
N LEU A 37 24.67 -35.37 10.06
CA LEU A 37 24.72 -36.42 11.07
C LEU A 37 25.18 -37.76 10.49
N GLU A 38 24.72 -38.11 9.29
CA GLU A 38 25.21 -39.33 8.60
C GLU A 38 26.69 -39.25 8.23
N LEU A 39 27.19 -38.07 7.85
CA LEU A 39 28.62 -37.91 7.60
C LEU A 39 29.43 -38.07 8.90
N LEU A 40 28.96 -37.47 10.00
CA LEU A 40 29.59 -37.62 11.32
C LEU A 40 29.60 -39.07 11.81
N ALA A 41 28.52 -39.82 11.59
CA ALA A 41 28.44 -41.23 12.00
C ALA A 41 29.42 -42.15 11.24
N ARG A 42 29.77 -41.79 10.00
CA ARG A 42 30.62 -42.62 9.11
C ARG A 42 32.08 -42.17 9.06
N THR A 43 32.43 -41.06 9.69
CA THR A 43 33.77 -40.48 9.60
C THR A 43 34.26 -39.94 10.93
N ASP A 44 35.52 -40.23 11.24
CA ASP A 44 36.24 -39.60 12.32
C ASP A 44 36.69 -38.20 11.85
N PRO A 45 36.26 -37.09 12.48
CA PRO A 45 36.73 -35.75 12.12
C PRO A 45 38.26 -35.71 12.19
N PRO A 46 38.99 -35.07 11.25
CA PRO A 46 38.56 -34.03 10.30
C PRO A 46 38.47 -34.47 8.81
N ARG A 47 38.76 -35.74 8.50
CA ARG A 47 38.88 -36.23 7.09
C ARG A 47 37.70 -37.09 6.66
N LEU A 48 37.03 -36.67 5.60
CA LEU A 48 36.02 -37.48 4.90
C LEU A 48 36.69 -38.69 4.23
N ARG A 49 36.26 -39.91 4.56
CA ARG A 49 36.70 -41.14 3.88
C ARG A 49 36.27 -41.15 2.41
N LEU A 50 37.10 -41.74 1.55
CA LEU A 50 36.85 -41.83 0.12
C LEU A 50 35.54 -42.60 -0.15
N GLY A 51 34.71 -42.12 -1.08
CA GLY A 51 33.46 -42.78 -1.47
C GLY A 51 32.25 -42.53 -0.56
N VAL A 52 32.43 -42.15 0.71
CA VAL A 52 31.31 -41.87 1.65
C VAL A 52 30.41 -40.76 1.12
N VAL A 53 31.00 -39.70 0.58
CA VAL A 53 30.27 -38.58 -0.03
C VAL A 53 29.36 -39.06 -1.17
N LYS A 54 29.83 -39.98 -2.01
CA LYS A 54 29.06 -40.53 -3.13
C LYS A 54 27.90 -41.38 -2.64
N GLN A 55 28.13 -42.22 -1.62
CA GLN A 55 27.08 -43.04 -1.01
C GLN A 55 25.98 -42.17 -0.35
N VAL A 56 26.38 -41.15 0.41
CA VAL A 56 25.44 -40.22 1.05
C VAL A 56 24.70 -39.39 -0.01
N ALA A 57 25.38 -38.94 -1.05
CA ALA A 57 24.76 -38.23 -2.18
C ALA A 57 23.65 -39.07 -2.85
N VAL A 58 23.93 -40.35 -3.12
CA VAL A 58 22.95 -41.28 -3.68
C VAL A 58 21.79 -41.53 -2.71
N LYS A 59 22.08 -41.78 -1.42
CA LYS A 59 21.05 -42.04 -0.38
C LYS A 59 20.04 -40.90 -0.25
N PHE A 60 20.50 -39.65 -0.27
CA PHE A 60 19.63 -38.48 -0.11
C PHE A 60 19.16 -37.87 -1.44
N GLY A 61 19.60 -38.39 -2.59
CA GLY A 61 19.26 -37.82 -3.91
C GLY A 61 19.77 -36.39 -4.10
N VAL A 62 20.92 -36.08 -3.51
CA VAL A 62 21.53 -34.74 -3.49
C VAL A 62 22.87 -34.80 -4.24
N PRO A 63 23.22 -33.82 -5.10
CA PRO A 63 24.51 -33.83 -5.78
C PRO A 63 25.69 -33.77 -4.79
N GLU A 64 26.76 -34.49 -5.08
CA GLU A 64 27.96 -34.57 -4.21
C GLU A 64 28.52 -33.21 -3.80
N ARG A 65 28.42 -32.20 -4.69
CA ARG A 65 28.83 -30.82 -4.41
C ARG A 65 28.11 -30.23 -3.19
N VAL A 66 26.83 -30.52 -3.02
CA VAL A 66 26.03 -30.03 -1.87
C VAL A 66 26.43 -30.77 -0.59
N VAL A 67 26.66 -32.08 -0.66
CA VAL A 67 27.14 -32.89 0.48
C VAL A 67 28.51 -32.38 0.97
N LYS A 68 29.46 -32.15 0.05
CA LYS A 68 30.78 -31.55 0.39
C LYS A 68 30.67 -30.14 0.95
N ARG A 69 29.67 -29.36 0.53
CA ARG A 69 29.43 -28.01 1.05
C ARG A 69 28.85 -28.07 2.47
N ILE A 70 27.90 -28.96 2.72
CA ILE A 70 27.32 -29.20 4.05
C ILE A 70 28.42 -29.58 5.05
N TRP A 71 29.30 -30.52 4.67
CA TRP A 71 30.43 -30.91 5.52
C TRP A 71 31.33 -29.73 5.89
N ARG A 72 31.81 -28.97 4.90
CA ARG A 72 32.67 -27.81 5.13
C ARG A 72 31.99 -26.78 6.04
N ASN A 73 30.75 -26.42 5.72
CA ASN A 73 29.99 -25.46 6.55
C ASN A 73 29.84 -25.93 8.00
N GLY A 74 29.65 -27.23 8.24
CA GLY A 74 29.55 -27.79 9.58
C GLY A 74 30.89 -27.75 10.34
N GLN A 75 32.00 -28.06 9.66
CA GLN A 75 33.34 -27.98 10.25
C GLN A 75 33.75 -26.53 10.54
N ASP A 76 33.53 -25.60 9.61
CA ASP A 76 33.91 -24.20 9.73
C ASP A 76 33.13 -23.46 10.85
N ALA A 77 31.87 -23.83 11.07
CA ALA A 77 31.00 -23.20 12.07
C ALA A 77 30.83 -24.02 13.36
N GLY A 78 31.61 -25.11 13.53
CA GLY A 78 31.61 -25.92 14.75
C GLY A 78 30.33 -26.75 14.99
N GLY A 79 29.57 -27.10 13.95
CA GLY A 79 28.46 -28.05 14.05
C GLY A 79 27.19 -27.66 13.29
N ILE A 80 26.04 -28.07 13.85
CA ILE A 80 24.72 -28.00 13.20
C ILE A 80 24.32 -26.57 12.81
N SER A 81 24.79 -25.56 13.55
CA SER A 81 24.55 -24.13 13.26
C SER A 81 25.05 -23.71 11.87
N GLY A 82 26.17 -24.27 11.39
CA GLY A 82 26.72 -23.99 10.06
C GLY A 82 25.92 -24.60 8.91
N VAL A 83 25.18 -25.66 9.19
CA VAL A 83 24.48 -26.48 8.20
C VAL A 83 23.10 -25.88 7.83
N LYS A 84 22.46 -25.20 8.79
CA LYS A 84 21.16 -24.54 8.62
C LYS A 84 21.20 -23.44 7.54
N ASN A 85 20.08 -23.22 6.86
CA ASN A 85 19.93 -22.11 5.92
C ASN A 85 20.00 -20.77 6.67
N LYS A 86 21.02 -19.96 6.38
CA LYS A 86 21.13 -18.58 6.88
C LYS A 86 20.27 -17.67 6.02
N LEU A 87 18.98 -17.58 6.33
CA LEU A 87 18.04 -16.63 5.71
C LEU A 87 17.95 -15.39 6.59
N SER A 88 18.94 -14.51 6.48
CA SER A 88 18.97 -13.23 7.17
C SER A 88 18.98 -12.08 6.16
N ASN A 89 18.16 -11.05 6.38
CA ASN A 89 18.09 -9.84 5.57
C ASN A 89 17.90 -10.09 4.06
N CYS A 90 16.96 -10.96 3.70
CA CYS A 90 16.59 -11.20 2.31
C CYS A 90 15.51 -10.22 1.82
N GLY A 91 15.54 -9.89 0.53
CA GLY A 91 14.58 -9.01 -0.11
C GLY A 91 15.03 -7.55 -0.21
N HIS A 92 14.18 -6.73 -0.85
CA HIS A 92 14.45 -5.30 -1.05
C HIS A 92 14.12 -4.52 0.23
N LYS A 93 15.04 -3.66 0.68
CA LYS A 93 14.81 -2.78 1.84
C LYS A 93 13.60 -1.88 1.60
N ARG A 94 12.79 -1.71 2.64
CA ARG A 94 11.59 -0.88 2.58
C ARG A 94 12.00 0.60 2.60
N VAL A 95 11.43 1.39 1.67
CA VAL A 95 11.51 2.86 1.72
C VAL A 95 10.47 3.36 2.71
N GLU A 96 10.91 3.77 3.89
CA GLU A 96 10.04 4.36 4.91
C GLU A 96 9.71 5.81 4.54
N ILE A 97 8.47 6.22 4.85
CA ILE A 97 8.03 7.61 4.68
C ILE A 97 7.89 8.18 6.07
N ASP A 98 8.68 9.21 6.34
CA ASP A 98 8.61 9.95 7.58
C ASP A 98 7.29 10.76 7.63
N PRO A 99 6.47 10.61 8.68
CA PRO A 99 5.25 11.40 8.85
C PRO A 99 5.52 12.91 8.90
N GLU A 100 6.66 13.37 9.41
CA GLU A 100 6.99 14.80 9.45
C GLU A 100 7.20 15.37 8.04
N ALA A 101 7.85 14.60 7.16
CA ALA A 101 7.99 14.98 5.75
C ALA A 101 6.63 15.22 5.07
N ILE A 102 5.59 14.44 5.42
CA ILE A 102 4.23 14.68 4.91
C ILE A 102 3.72 16.01 5.47
N LYS A 103 3.83 16.26 6.78
CA LYS A 103 3.34 17.48 7.44
C LYS A 103 4.03 18.77 6.95
N ASN A 104 5.27 18.70 6.48
CA ASN A 104 6.00 19.86 5.98
C ASN A 104 5.51 20.34 4.60
N ILE A 105 4.88 19.47 3.80
CA ILE A 105 4.39 19.81 2.45
C ILE A 105 3.12 20.67 2.56
N PRO A 106 2.89 21.73 1.77
CA PRO A 106 1.63 22.47 1.86
C PRO A 106 0.42 21.62 1.42
N LEU A 107 -0.75 21.78 2.06
CA LEU A 107 -1.98 21.02 1.75
C LEU A 107 -2.38 21.02 0.26
N ARG A 108 -2.08 22.12 -0.46
CA ARG A 108 -2.34 22.25 -1.89
C ARG A 108 -1.62 21.18 -2.73
N GLN A 109 -0.46 20.71 -2.29
CA GLN A 109 0.34 19.68 -2.95
C GLN A 109 0.04 18.27 -2.42
N ARG A 110 -0.93 18.11 -1.51
CA ARG A 110 -1.31 16.81 -0.93
C ARG A 110 -2.69 16.35 -1.40
N THR A 111 -3.14 16.79 -2.58
CA THR A 111 -4.52 16.51 -3.03
C THR A 111 -4.63 15.21 -3.83
N THR A 112 -3.63 14.91 -4.65
CA THR A 112 -3.53 13.67 -5.40
C THR A 112 -2.29 12.89 -4.98
N PHE A 113 -2.29 11.58 -5.22
CA PHE A 113 -1.07 10.78 -5.04
C PHE A 113 0.10 11.29 -5.88
N GLN A 114 -0.18 11.90 -7.04
CA GLN A 114 0.86 12.37 -7.93
C GLN A 114 1.52 13.63 -7.40
N ASP A 115 0.73 14.58 -6.91
CA ASP A 115 1.24 15.81 -6.28
C ASP A 115 2.05 15.47 -5.03
N LEU A 116 1.53 14.59 -4.17
CA LEU A 116 2.21 14.18 -2.95
C LEU A 116 3.51 13.41 -3.28
N ALA A 117 3.48 12.54 -4.28
CA ALA A 117 4.67 11.80 -4.72
C ALA A 117 5.75 12.74 -5.26
N TYR A 118 5.37 13.74 -6.06
CA TYR A 118 6.29 14.75 -6.58
C TYR A 118 6.89 15.58 -5.45
N ALA A 119 6.06 16.03 -4.49
CA ALA A 119 6.52 16.81 -3.34
C ALA A 119 7.47 16.02 -2.41
N LEU A 120 7.26 14.70 -2.26
CA LEU A 120 8.15 13.81 -1.49
C LEU A 120 9.36 13.29 -2.28
N GLY A 121 9.44 13.55 -3.59
CA GLY A 121 10.47 12.96 -4.46
C GLY A 121 10.37 11.43 -4.60
N LEU A 122 9.18 10.85 -4.38
CA LEU A 122 8.94 9.40 -4.45
C LEU A 122 8.24 9.00 -5.75
N LYS A 123 8.40 7.73 -6.15
CA LYS A 123 7.55 7.16 -7.21
C LYS A 123 6.13 6.99 -6.69
N LYS A 124 5.14 7.36 -7.50
CA LYS A 124 3.69 7.19 -7.21
C LYS A 124 3.32 5.76 -6.78
N THR A 125 3.93 4.75 -7.39
CA THR A 125 3.70 3.34 -7.05
C THR A 125 4.20 2.99 -5.64
N THR A 126 5.35 3.52 -5.24
CA THR A 126 5.88 3.37 -3.88
C THR A 126 4.93 4.01 -2.87
N LEU A 127 4.53 5.25 -3.13
CA LEU A 127 3.60 5.98 -2.26
C LEU A 127 2.25 5.26 -2.11
N TYR A 128 1.72 4.69 -3.20
CA TYR A 128 0.47 3.91 -3.15
C TYR A 128 0.59 2.63 -2.32
N LYS A 129 1.72 1.91 -2.38
CA LYS A 129 1.95 0.74 -1.51
C LYS A 129 1.94 1.15 -0.04
N ARG A 130 2.58 2.29 0.31
CA ARG A 130 2.58 2.83 1.69
C ARG A 130 1.21 3.28 2.15
N TYR A 131 0.41 3.85 1.26
CA TYR A 131 -0.99 4.14 1.54
C TYR A 131 -1.78 2.87 1.87
N LYS A 132 -1.60 1.79 1.10
CA LYS A 132 -2.27 0.49 1.36
C LYS A 132 -1.84 -0.14 2.68
N GLU A 133 -0.61 0.11 3.10
CA GLU A 133 -0.07 -0.29 4.40
C GLU A 133 -0.47 0.66 5.54
N ASN A 134 -1.31 1.68 5.29
CA ASN A 134 -1.82 2.65 6.26
C ASN A 134 -0.76 3.56 6.92
N TYR A 135 0.35 3.85 6.23
CA TYR A 135 1.36 4.82 6.74
C TYR A 135 0.81 6.24 6.86
N PHE A 136 -0.17 6.58 6.03
CA PHE A 136 -0.86 7.86 6.03
C PHE A 136 -2.28 7.65 5.51
N ARG A 137 -3.17 8.60 5.76
CA ARG A 137 -4.59 8.46 5.45
C ARG A 137 -5.05 9.46 4.41
N ARG A 138 -6.10 9.06 3.69
CA ARG A 138 -6.85 9.95 2.80
C ARG A 138 -8.03 10.50 3.57
N HIS A 139 -8.18 11.81 3.59
CA HIS A 139 -9.31 12.49 4.19
C HIS A 139 -10.04 13.32 3.13
N THR A 140 -11.37 13.29 3.16
CA THR A 140 -12.21 14.19 2.36
C THR A 140 -12.67 15.31 3.26
N ASN A 141 -12.40 16.53 2.84
CA ASN A 141 -12.69 17.74 3.56
C ASN A 141 -13.74 18.56 2.80
N ASP A 142 -14.85 18.80 3.48
CA ASP A 142 -16.00 19.51 2.95
C ASP A 142 -15.94 20.98 3.36
N LEU A 143 -16.24 21.84 2.40
CA LEU A 143 -16.35 23.27 2.59
C LEU A 143 -17.62 23.57 3.39
N LYS A 144 -17.43 24.08 4.60
CA LYS A 144 -18.54 24.51 5.46
C LYS A 144 -18.77 26.00 5.32
N PHE A 145 -20.01 26.42 5.52
CA PHE A 145 -20.32 27.83 5.64
C PHE A 145 -20.16 28.28 7.08
N SER A 146 -19.45 29.39 7.30
CA SER A 146 -19.35 29.98 8.63
C SER A 146 -20.68 30.64 9.00
N LEU A 147 -21.35 30.16 10.03
CA LEU A 147 -22.60 30.75 10.53
C LEU A 147 -22.29 31.70 11.69
N THR A 148 -22.23 33.00 11.40
CA THR A 148 -22.05 34.04 12.42
C THR A 148 -23.34 34.25 13.22
N GLU A 149 -23.22 34.74 14.46
CA GLU A 149 -24.37 35.07 15.29
C GLU A 149 -25.26 36.14 14.67
N ASP A 150 -24.66 37.10 13.98
CA ASP A 150 -25.38 38.16 13.29
C ASP A 150 -26.24 37.60 12.16
N ASN A 151 -25.70 36.66 11.36
CA ASN A 151 -26.47 35.98 10.34
C ASN A 151 -27.67 35.25 10.99
N LYS A 152 -27.47 34.54 12.12
CA LYS A 152 -28.59 33.89 12.82
C LYS A 152 -29.68 34.88 13.22
N LYS A 153 -29.31 36.04 13.78
CA LYS A 153 -30.27 37.10 14.18
C LYS A 153 -31.01 37.65 12.96
N ALA A 154 -30.30 37.89 11.86
CA ALA A 154 -30.88 38.43 10.64
C ALA A 154 -31.87 37.43 10.00
N TRP A 155 -31.54 36.13 10.00
CA TRP A 155 -32.45 35.06 9.60
C TRP A 155 -33.72 35.03 10.45
N VAL A 156 -33.60 35.12 11.78
CA VAL A 156 -34.78 35.17 12.66
C VAL A 156 -35.65 36.39 12.38
N ARG A 157 -35.03 37.57 12.22
CA ARG A 157 -35.76 38.81 11.86
C ARG A 157 -36.47 38.69 10.51
N TYR A 158 -35.81 38.10 9.52
CA TYR A 158 -36.41 37.84 8.21
C TYR A 158 -37.64 36.93 8.33
N CYS A 159 -37.52 35.80 9.03
CA CYS A 159 -38.64 34.89 9.26
C CYS A 159 -39.81 35.58 9.98
N LEU A 160 -39.53 36.41 11.00
CA LEU A 160 -40.55 37.19 11.71
C LEU A 160 -41.23 38.22 10.78
N SER A 161 -40.48 38.84 9.88
CA SER A 161 -41.04 39.81 8.91
C SER A 161 -41.98 39.17 7.89
N MET A 162 -41.87 37.85 7.68
CA MET A 162 -42.72 37.09 6.77
C MET A 162 -44.06 36.65 7.37
N LEU A 163 -44.21 36.79 8.69
CA LEU A 163 -45.50 36.64 9.34
C LEU A 163 -46.37 37.85 9.04
N GLN A 164 -47.65 37.60 8.79
CA GLN A 164 -48.66 38.64 8.63
C GLN A 164 -48.93 39.22 10.02
N ALA A 165 -48.66 40.51 10.19
CA ALA A 165 -49.04 41.19 11.43
C ALA A 165 -50.56 41.08 11.57
N LEU A 166 -51.03 40.70 12.75
CA LEU A 166 -52.44 40.52 13.14
C LEU A 166 -53.24 41.83 13.08
N TYR A 167 -53.31 42.47 11.91
CA TYR A 167 -54.17 43.62 11.67
C TYR A 167 -55.40 43.15 10.93
N GLY A 168 -56.35 42.62 11.71
CA GLY A 168 -57.73 42.42 11.32
C GLY A 168 -58.05 41.05 10.76
N SER A 169 -58.30 40.07 11.66
CA SER A 169 -59.38 39.06 11.55
C SER A 169 -59.27 38.06 12.70
N SER A 170 -60.14 38.20 13.70
CA SER A 170 -60.49 37.22 14.74
C SER A 170 -59.39 36.77 15.70
N GLU A 171 -59.65 36.95 17.01
CA GLU A 171 -58.87 36.47 18.16
C GLU A 171 -58.68 34.94 18.23
N THR A 172 -59.18 34.18 17.25
CA THR A 172 -59.19 32.71 17.23
C THR A 172 -58.15 32.08 16.29
N SER A 173 -57.54 32.83 15.37
CA SER A 173 -56.59 32.27 14.40
C SER A 173 -55.15 32.73 14.68
N GLY A 174 -54.21 31.79 14.74
CA GLY A 174 -52.79 32.06 14.97
C GLY A 174 -52.13 32.85 13.82
N PRO A 175 -50.87 33.29 13.99
CA PRO A 175 -50.16 34.05 12.97
C PRO A 175 -50.03 33.28 11.66
N SER A 176 -50.48 33.87 10.54
CA SER A 176 -50.35 33.32 9.18
C SER A 176 -49.11 33.86 8.47
N PHE A 177 -48.63 33.13 7.46
CA PHE A 177 -47.59 33.62 6.54
C PHE A 177 -48.21 34.52 5.47
N LYS A 178 -47.46 35.52 5.01
CA LYS A 178 -47.88 36.36 3.87
C LYS A 178 -48.04 35.51 2.60
N GLU A 179 -49.07 35.81 1.81
CA GLU A 179 -49.46 35.00 0.64
C GLU A 179 -48.50 35.14 -0.57
N MET A 180 -47.64 36.16 -0.59
CA MET A 180 -46.50 36.32 -1.52
C MET A 180 -46.84 36.30 -3.02
N TYR A 181 -48.11 36.48 -3.42
CA TYR A 181 -48.56 36.49 -4.81
C TYR A 181 -47.89 37.57 -5.70
N ASN A 182 -47.25 38.57 -5.09
CA ASN A 182 -46.54 39.65 -5.78
C ASN A 182 -45.00 39.49 -5.78
N ILE A 183 -44.47 38.35 -5.34
CA ILE A 183 -43.03 38.10 -5.26
C ILE A 183 -42.61 37.03 -6.27
N ILE A 184 -41.69 37.39 -7.17
CA ILE A 184 -41.04 36.44 -8.08
C ILE A 184 -39.65 36.14 -7.51
N TYR A 185 -39.38 34.88 -7.17
CA TYR A 185 -38.05 34.45 -6.76
C TYR A 185 -37.21 34.10 -7.97
N ILE A 186 -36.12 34.83 -8.16
CA ILE A 186 -35.11 34.54 -9.17
C ILE A 186 -33.86 34.04 -8.44
N ASP A 187 -33.39 32.84 -8.78
CA ASP A 187 -32.14 32.31 -8.24
C ASP A 187 -31.06 32.27 -9.32
N GLU A 188 -29.97 33.00 -9.06
CA GLU A 188 -28.76 32.93 -9.87
C GLU A 188 -27.78 31.91 -9.31
N LYS A 189 -27.55 30.87 -10.11
CA LYS A 189 -26.61 29.81 -9.77
C LYS A 189 -25.21 30.12 -10.30
N TRP A 190 -24.36 30.62 -9.40
CA TRP A 190 -22.95 30.88 -9.68
C TRP A 190 -22.11 29.63 -9.49
N PHE A 191 -21.23 29.33 -10.45
CA PHE A 191 -20.25 28.26 -10.33
C PHE A 191 -18.97 28.80 -9.70
N TYR A 192 -18.70 28.41 -8.46
CA TYR A 192 -17.46 28.78 -7.79
C TYR A 192 -16.27 28.00 -8.35
N ARG A 193 -15.12 28.68 -8.44
CA ARG A 193 -13.84 28.04 -8.73
C ARG A 193 -13.39 27.08 -7.62
N THR A 194 -13.84 27.32 -6.38
CA THR A 194 -13.51 26.50 -5.21
C THR A 194 -14.40 25.26 -5.15
N ARG A 195 -13.77 24.08 -5.04
CA ARG A 195 -14.49 22.81 -4.89
C ARG A 195 -15.06 22.70 -3.47
N ARG A 196 -16.33 22.30 -3.40
CA ARG A 196 -17.03 22.00 -2.13
C ARG A 196 -16.28 20.91 -1.36
N ASN A 197 -15.98 19.79 -2.01
CA ASN A 197 -15.26 18.69 -1.37
C ASN A 197 -13.85 18.57 -1.96
N GLN A 198 -12.85 18.49 -1.10
CA GLN A 198 -11.45 18.34 -1.50
C GLN A 198 -10.80 17.19 -0.72
N LYS A 199 -10.02 16.38 -1.41
CA LYS A 199 -9.30 15.26 -0.82
C LYS A 199 -7.91 15.74 -0.41
N TYR A 200 -7.47 15.32 0.76
CA TYR A 200 -6.13 15.55 1.28
C TYR A 200 -5.52 14.25 1.78
N TYR A 201 -4.23 14.08 1.56
CA TYR A 201 -3.43 13.03 2.19
C TYR A 201 -2.73 13.63 3.40
N LEU A 202 -3.00 13.06 4.57
CA LEU A 202 -2.57 13.56 5.87
C LEU A 202 -1.79 12.48 6.59
N ALA A 203 -0.85 12.90 7.44
CA ALA A 203 -0.25 11.98 8.40
C ALA A 203 -1.34 11.45 9.35
N ASN A 204 -1.12 10.28 9.95
CA ASN A 204 -2.15 9.63 10.76
C ASN A 204 -2.52 10.41 12.02
N ASP A 205 -1.55 11.13 12.56
CA ASP A 205 -1.61 11.98 13.75
C ASP A 205 -1.97 13.45 13.43
N GLU A 206 -2.09 13.81 12.15
CA GLU A 206 -2.45 15.17 11.73
C GLU A 206 -3.96 15.40 11.83
N GLU A 207 -4.32 16.54 12.42
CA GLU A 207 -5.71 16.98 12.52
C GLU A 207 -6.28 17.34 11.15
N ARG A 208 -7.60 17.24 11.02
CA ARG A 208 -8.29 17.51 9.77
C ARG A 208 -8.24 19.02 9.50
N PRO A 209 -7.76 19.46 8.32
CA PRO A 209 -7.74 20.88 8.02
C PRO A 209 -9.16 21.44 8.01
N HIS A 210 -9.38 22.62 8.58
CA HIS A 210 -10.68 23.27 8.55
C HIS A 210 -10.84 24.11 7.28
N ARG A 211 -12.02 24.04 6.65
CA ARG A 211 -12.32 24.83 5.44
C ARG A 211 -13.68 25.50 5.61
N GLU A 212 -13.63 26.81 5.82
CA GLU A 212 -14.83 27.63 5.89
C GLU A 212 -14.84 28.67 4.80
N VAL A 213 -16.04 28.97 4.31
CA VAL A 213 -16.33 30.08 3.40
C VAL A 213 -17.54 30.82 3.95
N LYS A 214 -17.60 32.13 3.71
CA LYS A 214 -18.77 32.92 4.08
C LYS A 214 -19.98 32.49 3.22
N SER A 215 -21.15 32.38 3.83
CA SER A 215 -22.38 32.08 3.09
C SER A 215 -22.66 33.17 2.05
N LYS A 216 -23.08 32.78 0.85
CA LYS A 216 -23.46 33.72 -0.24
C LYS A 216 -24.66 34.58 0.15
N ASN A 217 -25.58 33.99 0.89
CA ASN A 217 -26.79 34.63 1.36
C ASN A 217 -26.41 35.48 2.57
N PHE A 218 -25.83 36.65 2.33
CA PHE A 218 -25.74 37.72 3.33
C PHE A 218 -27.17 38.20 3.57
N ILE A 219 -27.80 37.67 4.62
CA ILE A 219 -28.95 38.26 5.30
C ILE A 219 -28.42 38.72 6.64
#